data_AF-A0AAP8GEE9-F1
#
_entry.id   AF-A0AAP8GEE9-F1
#
_cell.length_a   1.000
_cell.length_b   1.000
_cell.length_c   1.000
_cell.angle_alpha   90.00
_cell.angle_beta   90.00
_cell.angle_gamma   90.00
#
_symmetry.space_group_name_H-M   'P 1'
#
loop_
_entity.id
_entity.type
_entity.pdbx_description
1 polymer ?
#
loop_
_entity_poly.entity_id
_entity_poly.type
_entity_poly.pdbx_seq_one_letter_code
_entity_poly.pdbx_strand_id
1 'polypeptide(L)'
;IYVAKNKSPLLLGVGEGFNVIASDALAMLQVTSEYKEIHDHEIVIVKKDEVIIKDADGNVVERDSYIAEIDASDAEKGVYAHYMLKEIHEQPAVMRRIIQEYQDAEGNLKIDQDIINDVKEADRIYVIAAGTS
;
A
#
# COMPACT_ATOMS: atom_id res chain seq x y z
N ILE A 1 -14.51 3.33 18.63
CA ILE A 1 -13.50 4.39 18.39
C ILE A 1 -13.99 5.22 17.21
N TYR A 2 -13.75 6.53 17.23
CA TYR A 2 -13.99 7.41 16.08
C TYR A 2 -12.66 7.77 15.44
N VAL A 3 -12.62 7.71 14.12
CA VAL A 3 -11.42 7.91 13.33
C VAL A 3 -11.76 8.90 12.23
N ALA A 4 -10.89 9.87 11.96
CA ALA A 4 -11.05 10.82 10.87
C ALA A 4 -9.75 10.89 10.08
N LYS A 5 -9.83 10.79 8.75
CA LYS A 5 -8.66 10.88 7.88
C LYS A 5 -8.61 12.24 7.19
N ASN A 6 -7.43 12.85 7.22
CA ASN A 6 -7.11 14.04 6.45
C ASN A 6 -5.62 13.98 6.09
N LYS A 7 -5.31 13.49 4.89
CA LYS A 7 -3.99 13.35 4.26
C LYS A 7 -3.08 12.27 4.83
N SER A 8 -3.09 12.07 6.14
CA SER A 8 -2.24 11.04 6.76
C SER A 8 -2.71 9.65 6.33
N PRO A 9 -1.78 8.72 5.98
CA PRO A 9 -2.15 7.36 5.61
C PRO A 9 -2.85 6.68 6.78
N LEU A 10 -3.97 6.04 6.48
CA LEU A 10 -4.83 5.39 7.46
C LEU A 10 -5.61 4.28 6.79
N LEU A 11 -5.59 3.12 7.42
CA LEU A 11 -6.16 1.87 6.94
C LEU A 11 -7.01 1.24 8.04
N LEU A 12 -8.15 0.68 7.65
CA LEU A 12 -9.00 -0.12 8.51
C LEU A 12 -8.72 -1.60 8.25
N GLY A 13 -8.12 -2.28 9.22
CA GLY A 13 -8.00 -3.74 9.19
C GLY A 13 -9.25 -4.39 9.79
N VAL A 14 -9.78 -5.39 9.09
CA VAL A 14 -10.99 -6.14 9.47
C VAL A 14 -10.59 -7.54 9.89
N GLY A 15 -11.19 -8.08 10.94
CA GLY A 15 -10.94 -9.46 11.37
C GLY A 15 -12.13 -10.07 12.10
N GLU A 16 -12.00 -11.34 12.47
CA GLU A 16 -13.07 -12.06 13.15
C GLU A 16 -13.25 -11.57 14.59
N GLY A 17 -14.30 -10.77 14.81
CA GLY A 17 -14.64 -10.23 16.14
C GLY A 17 -13.68 -9.15 16.63
N PHE A 18 -12.94 -8.50 15.73
CA PHE A 18 -12.17 -7.30 16.02
C PHE A 18 -11.98 -6.43 14.77
N ASN A 19 -11.67 -5.16 14.99
CA ASN A 19 -11.28 -4.24 13.93
C ASN A 19 -10.10 -3.39 14.42
N VAL A 20 -9.17 -3.06 13.54
CA VAL A 20 -7.96 -2.29 13.86
C VAL A 20 -7.78 -1.10 12.94
N ILE A 21 -7.10 -0.07 13.43
CA ILE A 21 -6.77 1.12 12.66
C ILE A 21 -5.27 1.29 12.72
N ALA A 22 -4.64 1.43 11.55
CA ALA A 22 -3.20 1.58 11.43
C ALA A 22 -2.85 2.57 10.32
N SER A 23 -1.67 3.19 10.41
CA SER A 23 -1.14 4.02 9.32
C SER A 23 -0.49 3.19 8.20
N ASP A 24 -0.17 1.92 8.49
CA ASP A 24 0.50 0.99 7.59
C ASP A 24 -0.02 -0.43 7.86
N ALA A 25 -0.23 -1.20 6.80
CA ALA A 25 -0.66 -2.60 6.87
C ALA A 25 0.43 -3.50 7.50
N LEU A 26 1.71 -3.21 7.27
CA LEU A 26 2.85 -3.97 7.83
C LEU A 26 2.76 -4.11 9.35
N ALA A 27 2.27 -3.07 10.04
CA ALA A 27 2.12 -3.05 11.49
C ALA A 27 1.07 -4.03 12.02
N MET A 28 0.14 -4.50 11.17
CA MET A 28 -1.01 -5.31 11.56
C MET A 28 -1.05 -6.70 10.90
N LEU A 29 -0.02 -7.09 10.14
CA LEU A 29 0.03 -8.40 9.45
C LEU A 29 -0.17 -9.60 10.37
N GLN A 30 0.21 -9.50 11.65
CA GLN A 30 0.07 -10.58 12.61
C GLN A 30 -1.38 -10.82 13.04
N VAL A 31 -2.27 -9.86 12.82
CA VAL A 31 -3.67 -9.94 13.25
C VAL A 31 -4.64 -10.00 12.08
N THR A 32 -4.37 -9.32 10.96
CA THR A 32 -5.21 -9.42 9.75
C THR A 32 -4.43 -9.09 8.48
N SER A 33 -4.87 -9.65 7.35
CA SER A 33 -4.45 -9.28 5.99
C SER A 33 -5.57 -8.61 5.19
N GLU A 34 -6.76 -8.44 5.76
CA GLU A 34 -7.93 -7.87 5.11
C GLU A 34 -8.12 -6.41 5.52
N TYR A 35 -8.17 -5.51 4.53
CA TYR A 35 -8.21 -4.07 4.76
C TYR A 35 -9.30 -3.39 3.95
N LYS A 36 -9.75 -2.24 4.46
CA LYS A 36 -10.57 -1.26 3.74
C LYS A 36 -9.85 0.07 3.75
N GLU A 37 -9.76 0.71 2.59
CA GLU A 37 -9.20 2.05 2.48
C GLU A 37 -10.15 3.07 3.13
N ILE A 38 -9.57 4.07 3.78
CA ILE A 38 -10.27 5.25 4.29
C ILE A 38 -9.84 6.41 3.40
N HIS A 39 -10.78 7.19 2.87
CA HIS A 39 -10.47 8.37 2.06
C HIS A 39 -10.40 9.62 2.92
N ASP A 40 -9.79 10.66 2.37
CA ASP A 40 -9.74 11.96 3.05
C ASP A 40 -11.14 12.53 3.27
N HIS A 41 -11.30 13.18 4.42
CA HIS A 41 -12.57 13.74 4.91
C HIS A 41 -13.64 12.71 5.28
N GLU A 42 -13.28 11.43 5.38
CA GLU A 42 -14.16 10.40 5.93
C GLU A 42 -14.00 10.24 7.44
N ILE A 43 -15.10 9.87 8.09
CA ILE A 43 -15.17 9.50 9.49
C ILE A 43 -15.54 8.03 9.60
N VAL A 44 -14.75 7.25 10.32
CA VAL A 44 -15.00 5.83 10.57
C VAL A 44 -15.39 5.63 12.03
N ILE A 45 -16.53 4.98 12.23
CA ILE A 45 -17.01 4.53 13.54
C ILE A 45 -16.66 3.05 13.64
N VAL A 46 -15.67 2.75 14.48
CA VAL A 46 -15.14 1.39 14.65
C VAL A 46 -15.67 0.79 15.95
N LYS A 47 -16.39 -0.31 15.84
CA LYS A 47 -16.79 -1.17 16.96
C LYS A 47 -16.11 -2.54 16.81
N LYS A 48 -16.33 -3.42 17.79
CA LYS A 48 -15.81 -4.78 17.76
C LYS A 48 -16.35 -5.58 16.56
N ASP A 49 -17.66 -5.52 16.37
CA ASP A 49 -18.38 -6.37 15.42
C ASP A 49 -18.98 -5.58 14.25
N GLU A 50 -18.68 -4.28 14.15
CA GLU A 50 -19.26 -3.37 13.16
C GLU A 50 -18.29 -2.25 12.83
N VAL A 51 -18.23 -1.86 11.56
CA VAL A 51 -17.58 -0.64 11.12
C VAL A 51 -18.48 0.14 10.18
N ILE A 52 -18.62 1.45 10.44
CA ILE A 52 -19.41 2.36 9.61
C ILE A 52 -18.49 3.45 9.11
N ILE A 53 -18.37 3.59 7.79
CA ILE A 53 -17.67 4.69 7.14
C ILE A 53 -18.70 5.75 6.76
N LYS A 54 -18.39 7.02 7.03
CA LYS A 54 -19.20 8.16 6.66
C LYS A 54 -18.38 9.18 5.89
N ASP A 55 -19.00 9.79 4.88
CA ASP A 55 -18.44 10.97 4.23
C ASP A 55 -18.55 12.22 5.12
N ALA A 56 -18.05 13.35 4.61
CA ALA A 56 -18.07 14.63 5.32
C ALA A 56 -19.49 15.15 5.61
N ASP A 57 -20.47 14.75 4.82
CA ASP A 57 -21.89 15.12 4.94
C ASP A 57 -22.67 14.17 5.89
N GLY A 58 -22.02 13.10 6.34
CA GLY A 58 -22.57 12.12 7.28
C GLY A 58 -23.31 10.95 6.62
N ASN A 59 -23.27 10.83 5.29
CA ASN A 59 -23.84 9.69 4.56
C ASN A 59 -22.97 8.45 4.76
N VAL A 60 -23.61 7.29 4.86
CA VAL A 60 -22.88 6.01 4.99
C VAL A 60 -22.30 5.64 3.63
N VAL A 61 -21.03 5.26 3.62
CA VAL A 61 -20.31 4.80 2.43
C VAL A 61 -19.98 3.32 2.57
N GLU A 62 -20.42 2.53 1.60
CA GLU A 62 -20.07 1.12 1.50
C GLU A 62 -18.74 0.95 0.78
N ARG A 63 -17.93 0.01 1.25
CA ARG A 63 -16.62 -0.29 0.65
C ARG A 63 -16.26 -1.75 0.82
N ASP A 64 -15.84 -2.34 -0.28
CA ASP A 64 -15.30 -3.68 -0.30
C ASP A 64 -13.93 -3.70 0.38
N SER A 65 -13.66 -4.80 1.07
CA SER A 65 -12.33 -5.10 1.57
C SER A 65 -11.47 -5.71 0.47
N TYR A 66 -10.16 -5.60 0.66
CA TYR A 66 -9.16 -6.25 -0.17
C TYR A 66 -8.14 -6.96 0.73
N ILE A 67 -7.47 -7.96 0.17
CA ILE A 67 -6.35 -8.63 0.84
C ILE A 67 -5.08 -7.90 0.46
N ALA A 68 -4.34 -7.41 1.45
CA ALA A 68 -3.03 -6.83 1.21
C ALA A 68 -2.03 -7.96 0.90
N GLU A 69 -1.47 -7.94 -0.31
CA GLU A 69 -0.42 -8.88 -0.74
C GLU A 69 0.93 -8.45 -0.18
N ILE A 70 1.12 -8.67 1.12
CA ILE A 70 2.39 -8.36 1.79
C ILE A 70 3.02 -9.67 2.26
N ASP A 71 4.22 -9.93 1.77
CA ASP A 71 5.00 -11.08 2.22
C ASP A 71 5.55 -10.79 3.62
N ALA A 72 5.15 -11.60 4.61
CA ALA A 72 5.61 -11.45 5.98
C ALA A 72 7.15 -11.54 6.10
N SER A 73 7.80 -12.29 5.19
CA SER A 73 9.27 -12.39 5.17
C SER A 73 9.96 -11.08 4.78
N ASP A 74 9.27 -10.18 4.06
CA ASP A 74 9.78 -8.85 3.75
C ASP A 74 9.88 -7.96 5.01
N ALA A 75 8.99 -8.16 5.99
CA ALA A 75 8.98 -7.42 7.25
C ALA A 75 9.98 -7.95 8.31
N GLU A 76 10.55 -9.14 8.09
CA GLU A 76 11.47 -9.79 9.03
C GLU A 76 12.94 -9.61 8.64
N LYS A 77 13.85 -9.66 9.63
CA LYS A 77 15.30 -9.62 9.36
C LYS A 77 15.85 -10.92 8.77
N GLY A 78 15.14 -12.04 8.94
CA GLY A 78 15.62 -13.37 8.59
C GLY A 78 16.95 -13.70 9.25
N VAL A 79 17.94 -14.11 8.44
CA VAL A 79 19.29 -14.50 8.91
C VAL A 79 20.24 -13.32 9.16
N TYR A 80 19.83 -12.09 8.84
CA TYR A 80 20.70 -10.92 8.92
C TYR A 80 20.65 -10.25 10.30
N ALA A 81 21.77 -9.67 10.71
CA ALA A 81 21.87 -8.94 11.98
C ALA A 81 21.09 -7.62 11.98
N HIS A 82 20.98 -6.96 10.82
CA HIS A 82 20.37 -5.64 10.65
C HIS A 82 19.49 -5.60 9.39
N TYR A 83 18.39 -4.85 9.43
CA TYR A 83 17.50 -4.63 8.27
C TYR A 83 18.24 -4.04 7.07
N MET A 84 19.04 -2.99 7.29
CA MET A 84 19.84 -2.37 6.22
C MET A 84 20.79 -3.38 5.53
N LEU A 85 21.37 -4.33 6.28
CA LEU A 85 22.24 -5.35 5.70
C LEU A 85 21.44 -6.35 4.85
N LYS A 86 20.27 -6.77 5.32
CA LYS A 86 19.31 -7.58 4.54
C LYS A 86 18.97 -6.86 3.23
N GLU A 87 18.51 -5.62 3.32
CA GLU A 87 18.05 -4.83 2.17
C GLU A 87 19.15 -4.63 1.12
N ILE A 88 20.39 -4.35 1.52
CA ILE A 88 21.54 -4.25 0.60
C ILE A 88 21.77 -5.58 -0.14
N HIS A 89 21.69 -6.71 0.56
CA HIS A 89 21.91 -8.03 -0.03
C HIS A 89 20.74 -8.49 -0.92
N GLU A 90 19.53 -7.99 -0.69
CA GLU A 90 18.34 -8.30 -1.48
C GLU A 90 18.25 -7.52 -2.79
N GLN A 91 19.02 -6.44 -2.96
CA GLN A 91 19.01 -5.60 -4.17
C GLN A 91 19.08 -6.39 -5.48
N PRO A 92 19.96 -7.40 -5.67
CA PRO A 92 20.03 -8.13 -6.93
C PRO A 92 18.73 -8.88 -7.27
N ALA A 93 18.06 -9.45 -6.26
CA ALA A 93 16.80 -10.15 -6.43
C ALA A 93 15.66 -9.14 -6.69
N VAL A 94 15.62 -8.04 -5.93
CA VAL A 94 14.63 -6.96 -6.10
C VAL A 94 14.73 -6.36 -7.50
N MET A 95 15.92 -6.01 -7.97
CA MET A 95 16.14 -5.47 -9.32
C MET A 95 15.65 -6.44 -10.41
N ARG A 96 15.93 -7.74 -10.25
CA ARG A 96 15.45 -8.76 -11.20
C ARG A 96 13.93 -8.85 -11.21
N ARG A 97 13.28 -8.85 -10.04
CA ARG A 97 11.81 -8.87 -9.93
C ARG A 97 11.18 -7.66 -10.62
N ILE A 98 11.73 -6.46 -10.36
CA ILE A 98 11.26 -5.23 -11.00
C ILE A 98 11.37 -5.34 -12.52
N ILE A 99 12.50 -5.79 -13.06
CA ILE A 99 12.64 -5.94 -14.53
C ILE A 99 11.64 -6.96 -15.08
N GLN A 100 11.49 -8.11 -14.42
CA GLN A 100 10.58 -9.18 -14.85
C GLN A 100 9.12 -8.75 -14.90
N GLU A 101 8.68 -7.89 -13.98
CA GLU A 101 7.31 -7.36 -13.96
C GLU A 101 7.01 -6.51 -15.22
N TYR A 102 8.01 -5.80 -15.71
CA TYR A 102 7.90 -4.95 -16.89
C TYR A 102 8.51 -5.58 -18.15
N GLN A 103 8.64 -6.91 -18.22
CA GLN A 103 9.20 -7.61 -19.37
C GLN A 103 8.25 -8.70 -19.88
N ASP A 104 8.09 -8.83 -21.20
CA ASP A 104 7.34 -9.93 -21.82
C ASP A 104 8.17 -11.22 -21.91
N ALA A 105 7.57 -12.30 -22.42
CA ALA A 105 8.23 -13.60 -22.53
C ALA A 105 9.41 -13.60 -23.52
N GLU A 106 9.39 -12.67 -24.47
CA GLU A 106 10.42 -12.46 -25.49
C GLU A 106 11.55 -11.54 -25.04
N GLY A 107 11.40 -10.92 -23.86
CA GLY A 107 12.40 -10.05 -23.27
C GLY A 107 12.22 -8.56 -23.60
N ASN A 108 11.12 -8.15 -24.22
CA ASN A 108 10.82 -6.74 -24.50
C ASN A 108 10.18 -6.08 -23.27
N LEU A 109 10.40 -4.77 -23.12
CA LEU A 109 9.75 -4.02 -22.06
C LEU A 109 8.24 -3.89 -22.33
N LYS A 110 7.44 -4.30 -21.35
CA LYS A 110 5.99 -4.18 -21.33
C LYS A 110 5.60 -3.00 -20.44
N ILE A 111 5.53 -1.82 -21.04
CA ILE A 111 5.02 -0.60 -20.42
C ILE A 111 3.74 -0.22 -21.14
N ASP A 112 2.76 0.29 -20.40
CA ASP A 112 1.50 0.76 -21.00
C ASP A 112 1.77 1.78 -22.10
N GLN A 113 1.18 1.56 -23.27
CA GLN A 113 1.42 2.39 -24.45
C GLN A 113 0.89 3.80 -24.25
N ASP A 114 -0.17 3.98 -23.46
CA ASP A 114 -0.72 5.30 -23.16
C ASP A 114 0.28 6.12 -22.33
N ILE A 115 0.93 5.49 -21.34
CA ILE A 115 2.01 6.13 -20.56
C ILE A 115 3.16 6.54 -21.48
N ILE A 116 3.57 5.68 -22.42
CA ILE A 116 4.66 6.00 -23.37
C ILE A 116 4.27 7.20 -24.24
N ASN A 117 3.02 7.27 -24.70
CA ASN A 117 2.54 8.36 -25.53
C ASN A 117 2.48 9.67 -24.74
N ASP A 118 1.91 9.66 -23.54
CA ASP A 118 1.83 10.82 -22.65
C ASP A 118 3.23 11.40 -22.37
N VAL A 119 4.23 10.54 -22.09
CA VAL A 119 5.60 10.97 -21.85
C VAL A 119 6.26 11.56 -23.11
N LYS A 120 5.94 11.04 -24.31
CA LYS A 120 6.46 11.56 -25.58
C LYS A 120 5.84 12.89 -25.98
N GLU A 121 4.56 13.09 -25.67
CA GLU A 121 3.83 14.33 -25.95
C GLU A 121 4.12 15.42 -24.92
N ALA A 122 4.65 15.06 -23.74
CA ALA A 122 5.01 16.03 -22.72
C ALA A 122 6.17 16.94 -23.17
N ASP A 123 5.92 18.25 -23.17
CA ASP A 123 6.97 19.25 -23.44
C ASP A 123 8.05 19.29 -22.34
N ARG A 124 7.73 18.85 -21.12
CA ARG A 124 8.61 18.87 -19.94
C ARG A 124 8.30 17.73 -18.98
N ILE A 125 9.36 17.21 -18.36
CA ILE A 125 9.28 16.22 -17.27
C ILE A 125 9.87 16.84 -16.01
N TYR A 126 9.12 16.80 -14.92
CA TYR A 126 9.56 17.27 -13.60
C TYR A 126 9.77 16.07 -12.66
N VAL A 127 10.94 16.01 -12.03
CA VAL A 127 11.25 15.01 -11.00
C VAL A 127 11.43 15.75 -9.67
N ILE A 128 10.58 15.44 -8.69
CA ILE A 128 10.58 16.07 -7.36
C ILE A 128 10.90 14.98 -6.33
N ALA A 129 11.92 15.24 -5.50
CA ALA A 129 12.52 14.25 -4.61
C ALA A 129 13.09 14.91 -3.35
N ALA A 130 13.35 14.12 -2.30
CA ALA A 130 14.05 14.57 -1.10
C ALA A 130 15.00 13.47 -0.56
N GLY A 131 16.22 13.83 -0.18
CA GLY A 131 17.20 12.87 0.33
C GLY A 131 17.70 11.89 -0.74
N THR A 132 17.70 10.59 -0.43
CA THR A 132 18.19 9.48 -1.29
C THR A 132 17.15 8.98 -2.31
N SER A 133 16.07 9.76 -2.55
CA SER A 133 15.04 9.41 -3.55
C SER A 133 15.62 9.27 -4.96
#